data_AF-A0A1X9MCG0-F1
#
_entry.id   AF-A0A1X9MCG0-F1
#
_cell.length_a   1.000
_cell.length_b   1.000
_cell.length_c   1.000
_cell.angle_alpha   90.00
_cell.angle_beta   90.00
_cell.angle_gamma   90.00
#
_symmetry.space_group_name_H-M   'P 1'
#
loop_
_entity.id
_entity.type
_entity.pdbx_description
1 polymer ?
#
loop_
_entity_poly.entity_id
_entity_poly.type
_entity_poly.pdbx_seq_one_letter_code
_entity_poly.pdbx_strand_id
1 'polypeptide(L)'
;MFIINGKRSTLKQQLDEPEFQSIQQVIVGELKAIDMVINEFSQLFDIQESEVMEFLSKKKEERQAYKRKTEGEGIKSHETNE
;
A
#
# COMPACT_ATOMS: atom_id res chain seq x y z
N MET A 1 -4.58 -0.70 -7.78
CA MET A 1 -4.26 0.47 -6.93
C MET A 1 -2.92 0.38 -6.19
N PHE A 2 -2.65 -0.67 -5.38
CA PHE A 2 -1.43 -0.74 -4.53
C PHE A 2 -0.11 -0.49 -5.30
N ILE A 3 0.08 -1.15 -6.45
CA ILE A 3 1.29 -0.98 -7.28
C ILE A 3 1.42 0.45 -7.83
N ILE A 4 0.31 1.05 -8.27
CA ILE A 4 0.28 2.41 -8.82
C ILE A 4 0.62 3.44 -7.74
N ASN A 5 0.05 3.28 -6.54
CA ASN A 5 0.37 4.15 -5.40
C ASN A 5 1.83 4.03 -4.94
N GLY A 6 2.42 2.82 -5.05
CA GLY A 6 3.85 2.62 -4.82
C GLY A 6 4.70 3.43 -5.80
N LYS A 7 4.43 3.31 -7.11
CA LYS A 7 5.14 4.08 -8.14
C LYS A 7 4.97 5.59 -7.96
N ARG A 8 3.75 6.06 -7.66
CA ARG A 8 3.45 7.46 -7.36
C ARG A 8 4.31 7.97 -6.19
N SER A 9 4.41 7.19 -5.12
CA SER A 9 5.23 7.55 -3.95
C SER A 9 6.71 7.67 -4.32
N THR A 10 7.24 6.74 -5.11
CA THR A 10 8.63 6.79 -5.57
C THR A 10 8.90 8.01 -6.43
N LEU A 11 8.04 8.32 -7.40
CA LEU A 11 8.22 9.52 -8.25
C LEU A 11 8.20 10.81 -7.43
N LYS A 12 7.36 10.89 -6.39
CA LYS A 12 7.35 12.04 -5.48
C LYS A 12 8.67 12.19 -4.73
N GLN A 13 9.20 11.11 -4.18
CA GLN A 13 10.51 11.12 -3.52
C GLN A 13 11.61 11.59 -4.48
N GLN A 14 11.60 11.10 -5.72
CA GLN A 14 12.60 11.49 -6.72
C GLN A 14 12.55 12.98 -7.11
N LEU A 15 11.44 13.69 -6.90
CA LEU A 15 11.39 15.13 -7.17
C LEU A 15 12.23 15.95 -6.18
N ASP A 16 12.42 15.44 -4.96
CA ASP A 16 13.15 16.10 -3.89
C ASP A 16 14.65 15.75 -3.89
N GLU A 17 15.08 14.76 -4.68
CA GLU A 17 16.46 14.30 -4.72
C GLU A 17 17.29 15.03 -5.79
N PRO A 18 18.50 15.51 -5.44
CA PRO A 18 19.32 16.35 -6.31
C PRO A 18 19.81 15.62 -7.57
N GLU A 19 19.99 14.29 -7.52
CA GLU A 19 20.41 13.51 -8.69
C GLU A 19 19.41 13.56 -9.86
N PHE A 20 18.15 13.90 -9.60
CA PHE A 20 17.10 13.94 -10.62
C PHE A 20 16.79 15.36 -11.14
N GLN A 21 17.54 16.38 -10.68
CA GLN A 21 17.30 17.78 -11.05
C GLN A 21 17.25 18.01 -12.58
N SER A 22 18.10 17.30 -13.34
CA SER A 22 18.17 17.40 -14.81
C SER A 22 16.96 16.80 -15.53
N ILE A 23 16.21 15.90 -14.88
CA ILE A 23 15.06 15.19 -15.45
C ILE A 23 13.74 15.49 -14.73
N GLN A 24 13.70 16.47 -13.83
CA GLN A 24 12.49 16.80 -13.05
C GLN A 24 11.24 16.99 -13.90
N GLN A 25 11.35 17.63 -15.07
CA GLN A 25 10.20 17.81 -15.97
C GLN A 25 9.61 16.48 -16.48
N VAL A 26 10.47 15.48 -16.72
CA VAL A 26 10.04 14.13 -17.10
C VAL A 26 9.31 13.47 -15.92
N ILE A 27 9.87 13.54 -14.72
CA ILE A 27 9.28 12.96 -13.50
C ILE A 27 7.92 13.61 -13.19
N VAL A 28 7.80 14.93 -13.33
CA VAL A 28 6.53 15.66 -13.19
C VAL A 28 5.51 15.19 -14.23
N GLY A 29 5.93 14.99 -15.48
CA GLY A 29 5.06 14.45 -16.54
C GLY A 29 4.53 13.06 -16.21
N GLU A 30 5.41 12.15 -15.81
CA GLU A 30 5.05 10.78 -15.40
C GLU A 30 4.12 10.77 -14.18
N LEU A 31 4.40 11.61 -13.17
CA LEU A 31 3.57 11.73 -11.98
C LEU A 31 2.15 12.19 -12.34
N LYS A 32 2.03 13.18 -13.23
CA LYS A 32 0.73 13.67 -13.74
C LYS A 32 -0.03 12.59 -14.50
N ALA A 33 0.66 11.79 -15.32
CA ALA A 33 0.02 10.69 -16.05
C ALA A 33 -0.54 9.63 -15.09
N ILE A 34 0.22 9.28 -14.04
CA ILE A 34 -0.26 8.36 -13.00
C ILE A 34 -1.46 8.94 -12.24
N ASP A 35 -1.40 10.22 -11.83
CA ASP A 35 -2.50 10.87 -11.12
C ASP A 35 -3.78 10.93 -11.99
N MET A 36 -3.64 11.17 -13.30
CA MET A 36 -4.76 11.14 -14.25
C MET A 36 -5.40 9.75 -14.32
N VAL A 37 -4.59 8.69 -14.48
CA VAL A 37 -5.10 7.30 -14.50
C VAL A 37 -5.80 6.95 -13.19
N ILE A 38 -5.23 7.32 -12.03
CA ILE A 38 -5.87 7.11 -10.74
C ILE A 38 -7.25 7.77 -10.69
N ASN A 39 -7.35 9.01 -11.13
CA ASN A 39 -8.58 9.79 -11.10
C ASN A 39 -9.64 9.21 -12.05
N GLU A 40 -9.26 8.87 -13.28
CA GLU A 40 -10.15 8.26 -14.28
C GLU A 40 -10.70 6.91 -13.79
N PHE A 41 -9.84 6.04 -13.24
CA PHE A 41 -10.29 4.77 -12.66
C PHE A 41 -11.20 5.00 -11.46
N SER A 42 -10.88 5.95 -10.58
CA SER A 42 -11.73 6.22 -9.41
C SER A 42 -13.12 6.69 -9.83
N GLN A 43 -13.22 7.56 -10.84
CA GLN A 43 -14.50 8.01 -11.39
C GLN A 43 -15.26 6.89 -12.11
N LEU A 44 -14.58 6.08 -12.92
CA LEU A 44 -15.21 4.98 -13.66
C LEU A 44 -15.89 3.97 -12.74
N PHE A 45 -15.32 3.77 -11.55
CA PHE A 45 -15.79 2.79 -10.58
C PHE A 45 -16.49 3.44 -9.36
N ASP A 46 -16.74 4.75 -9.38
CA ASP A 46 -17.30 5.54 -8.27
C ASP A 46 -16.63 5.24 -6.92
N ILE A 47 -15.31 5.05 -6.93
CA ILE A 47 -14.55 4.65 -5.75
C ILE A 47 -14.39 5.88 -4.84
N GLN A 48 -15.08 5.87 -3.71
CA GLN A 48 -14.87 6.87 -2.67
C GLN A 48 -13.64 6.54 -1.81
N GLU A 49 -12.88 7.57 -1.43
CA GLU A 49 -11.71 7.41 -0.56
C GLU A 49 -12.06 6.77 0.79
N SER A 50 -13.26 7.04 1.31
CA SER A 50 -13.84 6.43 2.50
C SER A 50 -13.95 4.90 2.40
N GLU A 51 -14.44 4.39 1.28
CA GLU A 51 -14.61 2.95 1.03
C GLU A 51 -13.26 2.23 0.96
N VAL A 52 -12.26 2.88 0.36
CA VAL A 52 -10.89 2.35 0.31
C VAL A 52 -10.30 2.26 1.72
N MET A 53 -10.51 3.30 2.55
CA MET A 53 -10.01 3.32 3.93
C MET A 53 -10.70 2.28 4.81
N GLU A 54 -12.01 2.09 4.65
CA GLU A 54 -12.77 1.04 5.33
C GLU A 54 -12.25 -0.36 4.95
N PHE A 55 -12.07 -0.62 3.66
CA PHE A 55 -11.52 -1.89 3.17
C PHE A 55 -10.12 -2.16 3.75
N LEU A 56 -9.24 -1.15 3.77
CA LEU A 56 -7.89 -1.28 4.32
C LEU A 56 -7.88 -1.50 5.83
N SER A 57 -8.80 -0.88 6.58
CA SER A 57 -8.95 -1.12 8.03
C SER A 57 -9.37 -2.56 8.29
N LYS A 58 -10.41 -3.02 7.60
CA LYS A 58 -10.91 -4.40 7.71
C LYS A 58 -9.82 -5.42 7.38
N LYS A 59 -9.05 -5.19 6.30
CA LYS A 59 -7.90 -6.07 5.96
C LYS A 59 -6.75 -6.03 6.97
N LYS A 60 -6.57 -4.94 7.71
CA LYS A 60 -5.58 -4.87 8.80
C LYS A 60 -6.08 -5.67 10.00
N GLU A 61 -7.34 -5.53 10.36
CA GLU A 61 -7.99 -6.27 11.46
C GLU A 61 -7.98 -7.78 11.22
N GLU A 62 -8.33 -8.23 10.00
CA GLU A 62 -8.28 -9.65 9.61
C GLU A 62 -6.86 -10.23 9.72
N ARG A 63 -5.84 -9.50 9.27
CA ARG A 63 -4.43 -9.91 9.40
C ARG A 63 -3.98 -9.97 10.85
N GLN A 64 -4.44 -9.06 11.70
CA GLN A 64 -4.14 -9.07 13.13
C GLN A 64 -4.87 -10.20 13.88
N ALA A 65 -6.10 -10.51 13.48
CA ALA A 65 -6.84 -11.66 14.01
C ALA A 65 -6.18 -12.99 13.61
N TYR A 66 -5.66 -13.09 12.38
CA TYR A 66 -4.90 -14.27 11.93
C TYR A 66 -3.61 -14.46 12.73
N LYS A 67 -2.80 -13.40 12.91
CA LYS A 67 -1.55 -13.46 13.70
C LYS A 67 -1.78 -13.88 15.16
N ARG A 68 -2.83 -13.35 15.81
CA ARG A 68 -3.20 -13.73 17.19
C ARG A 68 -3.61 -15.19 17.34
N LYS A 69 -4.22 -15.79 16.32
CA LYS A 69 -4.58 -17.22 16.33
C LYS A 69 -3.36 -18.11 16.15
N THR A 70 -2.44 -17.74 15.26
CA THR A 70 -1.22 -18.52 14.99
C THR A 70 -0.19 -18.45 16.12
N GLU A 71 -0.16 -17.36 16.90
CA GLU A 71 0.72 -17.22 18.07
C GLU A 71 0.19 -17.94 19.33
N GLY A 72 -1.09 -18.34 19.36
CA GLY A 72 -1.74 -19.00 20.50
C GLY A 72 -1.71 -20.54 20.50
N GLU A 73 -1.34 -21.19 19.39
CA GLU A 73 -1.30 -22.66 19.27
C GLU A 73 0.10 -23.27 19.51
N GLY A 74 1.06 -22.46 19.92
CA GLY A 74 2.48 -22.82 20.04
C GLY A 74 3.00 -23.17 21.43
N ILE A 75 2.20 -23.75 22.35
CA ILE A 75 2.75 -24.42 23.56
C ILE A 75 1.91 -25.65 23.92
N LYS A 76 2.06 -26.75 23.18
CA LYS A 76 1.88 -28.09 23.76
C LYS A 76 2.75 -29.09 23.02
N SER A 77 4.05 -29.00 23.21
CA SER A 77 4.93 -30.12 22.93
C SER A 77 6.06 -30.17 23.96
N HIS A 78 6.04 -31.28 24.70
CA HIS A 78 7.21 -31.96 25.24
C HIS A 78 7.65 -31.64 26.68
N GLU A 79 6.93 -32.16 27.68
CA GLU A 79 7.55 -32.69 28.89
C GLU A 79 6.77 -33.93 29.38
N THR A 80 7.30 -35.12 29.09
CA THR A 80 7.19 -36.29 29.96
C THR A 80 8.56 -36.93 29.98
N ASN A 81 9.36 -36.56 30.99
CA ASN A 81 10.48 -37.35 31.46
C ASN A 81 9.94 -38.28 32.56
N GLU A 82 10.10 -39.59 32.37
CA GLU A 82 10.42 -40.55 33.43
C GLU A 82 11.45 -41.54 32.88
#